data_AF-A0A366ZNH7-F1
#
_entry.id   AF-A0A366ZNH7-F1
#
_cell.length_a   1.000
_cell.length_b   1.000
_cell.length_c   1.000
_cell.angle_alpha   90.00
_cell.angle_beta   90.00
_cell.angle_gamma   90.00
#
_symmetry.space_group_name_H-M   'P 1'
#
loop_
_entity.id
_entity.type
_entity.pdbx_description
1 polymer ?
#
loop_
_entity_poly.entity_id
_entity_poly.type
_entity_poly.pdbx_seq_one_letter_code
_entity_poly.pdbx_strand_id
1 'polypeptide(L)'
;MPPAAGSGTLDRPPAAAEAALPARRRRRGPWRTLLAAAGGLLLLFAFPAWSLWELAPLGPAALALAVHRQRARAGAWLGLVFGLCFFVPLLSWSGVFVGAFPWLALATSQAVFLAALGAATAAVGRLPGWPLWTAALWVAAEALRGRLPLGGFPWGRLGFSQTEGPFLALAAYGGVPLVGFAVALTGTLLAAAVLRLTRRGARRGPRVRGALACLAGAVAVPLLGGLAWLPLPGAALTAGGPTRTVAVVQGDVPQPGLEFNERRRAVLDNHVTRTLELADAVAAGEQPQPDLVVWPENSSDIDPYRNADAAAQISRAARAVGAPILVGAVVDGPGRFVSNTGIVWDPATGPGETYVKRHPVPLAEYVPARGFFRVFSDQVDLVRRDFTAGTEVGLLDVGGARVGDVICFEVVYDGLVRDVVRAGAGMVVVQTNNATFGYTDESAQQLAAGRVRAVEFGRTVAVASTSGISALIAPDGSLVARSGLYQPAVFVAEVAQRDSTTLAERLGAVPEWTLGALGAGALLAVAVPGTARRGTARRRRGR
;
A
#
# COMPACT_ATOMS: atom_id res chain seq x y z
N MET A 1 3.60 -106.55 31.23
CA MET A 1 5.03 -106.18 31.07
C MET A 1 5.28 -105.82 29.59
N PRO A 2 6.21 -104.90 29.29
CA PRO A 2 5.99 -103.56 28.69
C PRO A 2 6.84 -103.41 27.39
N PRO A 3 7.19 -102.21 26.83
CA PRO A 3 6.87 -100.80 27.16
C PRO A 3 6.19 -100.03 26.00
N ALA A 4 5.39 -98.97 26.19
CA ALA A 4 5.64 -97.63 26.76
C ALA A 4 6.71 -96.82 26.01
N ALA A 5 6.30 -95.91 25.12
CA ALA A 5 7.09 -94.80 24.62
C ALA A 5 6.18 -93.57 24.51
N GLY A 6 6.66 -92.45 25.05
CA GLY A 6 5.87 -91.30 25.47
C GLY A 6 5.77 -90.14 24.49
N SER A 7 4.79 -89.30 24.80
CA SER A 7 4.72 -87.83 24.70
C SER A 7 5.65 -87.10 23.72
N GLY A 8 5.02 -86.41 22.77
CA GLY A 8 5.63 -85.32 22.02
C GLY A 8 4.58 -84.54 21.22
N THR A 9 3.68 -83.83 21.90
CA THR A 9 2.94 -82.72 21.28
C THR A 9 3.96 -81.64 20.91
N LEU A 10 4.33 -81.56 19.63
CA LEU A 10 5.08 -80.42 19.13
C LEU A 10 4.17 -79.20 19.21
N ASP A 11 4.49 -78.30 20.14
CA ASP A 11 3.91 -76.96 20.20
C ASP A 11 4.07 -76.31 18.82
N ARG A 12 2.93 -75.98 18.19
CA ARG A 12 2.93 -75.04 17.08
C ARG A 12 3.55 -73.75 17.62
N PRO A 13 4.64 -73.23 17.03
CA PRO A 13 5.11 -71.91 17.40
C PRO A 13 3.94 -70.94 17.21
N PRO A 14 3.66 -70.05 18.19
CA PRO A 14 2.61 -69.06 18.03
C PRO A 14 2.90 -68.32 16.73
N ALA A 15 1.89 -68.24 15.85
CA ALA A 15 1.95 -67.45 14.64
C ALA A 15 2.57 -66.11 15.02
N ALA A 16 3.76 -65.83 14.49
CA ALA A 16 4.43 -64.58 14.73
C ALA A 16 3.43 -63.50 14.35
N ALA A 17 2.86 -62.85 15.38
CA ALA A 17 2.05 -61.68 15.19
C ALA A 17 2.94 -60.75 14.37
N GLU A 18 2.57 -60.52 13.10
CA GLU A 18 3.14 -59.44 12.31
C GLU A 18 2.91 -58.20 13.17
N ALA A 19 3.95 -57.83 13.91
CA ALA A 19 3.99 -56.65 14.72
C ALA A 19 3.79 -55.53 13.72
N ALA A 20 2.55 -55.04 13.64
CA ALA A 20 2.19 -53.92 12.80
C ALA A 20 3.18 -52.81 13.14
N LEU A 21 4.17 -52.62 12.26
CA LEU A 21 5.21 -51.62 12.41
C LEU A 21 4.48 -50.32 12.73
N PRO A 22 4.76 -49.67 13.88
CA PRO A 22 4.03 -48.48 14.27
C PRO A 22 4.13 -47.51 13.11
N ALA A 23 2.98 -47.22 12.48
CA ALA A 23 2.90 -46.36 11.32
C ALA A 23 3.71 -45.11 11.66
N ARG A 24 4.88 -44.95 11.03
CA ARG A 24 5.80 -43.84 11.29
C ARG A 24 4.92 -42.59 11.27
N ARG A 25 4.64 -42.03 12.44
CA ARG A 25 4.06 -40.68 12.55
C ARG A 25 5.12 -39.81 11.90
N ARG A 26 5.00 -39.60 10.58
CA ARG A 26 5.82 -38.65 9.84
C ARG A 26 5.66 -37.37 10.63
N ARG A 27 6.69 -37.03 11.41
CA ARG A 27 6.76 -35.75 12.12
C ARG A 27 6.52 -34.73 11.02
N ARG A 28 5.33 -34.14 11.01
CA ARG A 28 4.96 -33.12 10.01
C ARG A 28 5.84 -31.93 10.39
N GLY A 29 7.03 -31.86 9.81
CA GLY A 29 8.00 -30.81 10.13
C GLY A 29 7.41 -29.42 9.92
N PRO A 30 8.04 -28.36 10.44
CA PRO A 30 7.53 -27.00 10.40
C PRO A 30 7.53 -26.37 9.00
N TRP A 31 7.66 -27.17 7.93
CA TRP A 31 7.83 -26.70 6.56
C TRP A 31 6.71 -25.76 6.09
N ARG A 32 5.46 -25.91 6.57
CA ARG A 32 4.37 -25.00 6.23
C ARG A 32 4.58 -23.62 6.83
N THR A 33 5.03 -23.58 8.09
CA THR A 33 5.38 -22.34 8.78
C THR A 33 6.57 -21.67 8.11
N LEU A 34 7.60 -22.46 7.76
CA LEU A 34 8.77 -21.96 7.02
C LEU A 34 8.38 -21.43 5.63
N LEU A 35 7.48 -22.11 4.92
CA LEU A 35 6.97 -21.66 3.63
C LEU A 35 6.15 -20.37 3.75
N ALA A 36 5.33 -20.24 4.80
CA ALA A 36 4.59 -19.01 5.07
C ALA A 36 5.54 -17.84 5.40
N ALA A 37 6.56 -18.07 6.23
CA ALA A 37 7.59 -17.09 6.53
C ALA A 37 8.36 -16.66 5.27
N ALA A 38 8.81 -17.63 4.47
CA ALA A 38 9.46 -17.37 3.18
C ALA A 38 8.56 -16.59 2.23
N GLY A 39 7.26 -16.90 2.18
CA GLY A 39 6.28 -16.15 1.40
C GLY A 39 6.18 -14.67 1.81
N GLY A 40 6.19 -14.39 3.12
CA GLY A 40 6.17 -13.01 3.64
C GLY A 40 7.44 -12.24 3.29
N LEU A 41 8.61 -12.89 3.37
CA LEU A 41 9.90 -12.30 2.98
C LEU A 41 10.03 -12.09 1.46
N LEU A 42 9.53 -13.02 0.64
CA LEU A 42 9.49 -12.85 -0.81
C LEU A 42 8.60 -11.67 -1.19
N LEU A 43 7.48 -11.48 -0.48
CA LEU A 43 6.64 -10.32 -0.70
C LEU A 43 7.32 -9.01 -0.26
N LEU A 44 8.07 -9.00 0.84
CA LEU A 44 8.86 -7.84 1.27
C LEU A 44 9.82 -7.37 0.16
N PHE A 45 10.52 -8.29 -0.51
CA PHE A 45 11.45 -7.94 -1.59
C PHE A 45 10.78 -7.35 -2.83
N ALA A 46 9.46 -7.45 -2.96
CA ALA A 46 8.73 -6.77 -4.02
C ALA A 46 8.48 -5.27 -3.73
N PHE A 47 8.71 -4.81 -2.49
CA PHE A 47 8.54 -3.42 -2.11
C PHE A 47 9.85 -2.61 -2.25
N PRO A 48 9.75 -1.27 -2.28
CA PRO A 48 10.91 -0.38 -2.31
C PRO A 48 11.92 -0.69 -1.19
N ALA A 49 13.20 -0.58 -1.55
CA ALA A 49 14.43 -1.15 -0.98
C ALA A 49 15.07 -2.15 -1.95
N TRP A 50 14.25 -3.06 -2.50
CA TRP A 50 14.67 -4.07 -3.47
C TRP A 50 13.91 -3.98 -4.79
N SER A 51 12.63 -3.60 -4.75
CA SER A 51 11.78 -3.37 -5.93
C SER A 51 11.69 -4.57 -6.90
N LEU A 52 11.80 -5.79 -6.41
CA LEU A 52 11.72 -7.03 -7.19
C LEU A 52 10.25 -7.45 -7.38
N TRP A 53 9.50 -6.66 -8.15
CA TRP A 53 8.05 -6.78 -8.32
C TRP A 53 7.62 -8.19 -8.79
N GLU A 54 8.48 -8.92 -9.49
CA GLU A 54 8.28 -10.28 -9.99
C GLU A 54 8.11 -11.31 -8.86
N LEU A 55 8.61 -10.99 -7.65
CA LEU A 55 8.48 -11.85 -6.48
C LEU A 55 7.11 -11.72 -5.80
N ALA A 56 6.36 -10.65 -6.06
CA ALA A 56 5.07 -10.41 -5.40
C ALA A 56 4.08 -11.57 -5.56
N PRO A 57 3.90 -12.21 -6.74
CA PRO A 57 3.04 -13.38 -6.90
C PRO A 57 3.48 -14.60 -6.07
N LEU A 58 4.76 -14.71 -5.71
CA LEU A 58 5.27 -15.84 -4.93
C LEU A 58 4.79 -15.81 -3.47
N GLY A 59 4.47 -14.63 -2.93
CA GLY A 59 3.88 -14.48 -1.60
C GLY A 59 2.51 -15.18 -1.48
N PRO A 60 1.50 -14.77 -2.27
CA PRO A 60 0.20 -15.46 -2.35
C PRO A 60 0.31 -16.94 -2.71
N ALA A 61 1.27 -17.31 -3.59
CA ALA A 61 1.53 -18.71 -3.92
C ALA A 61 1.98 -19.52 -2.69
N ALA A 62 2.97 -19.02 -1.95
CA ALA A 62 3.52 -19.66 -0.76
C ALA A 62 2.45 -19.80 0.34
N LEU A 63 1.67 -18.74 0.59
CA LEU A 63 0.57 -18.78 1.55
C LEU A 63 -0.48 -19.83 1.14
N ALA A 64 -0.92 -19.83 -0.12
CA ALA A 64 -1.90 -20.80 -0.64
C ALA A 64 -1.42 -22.25 -0.50
N LEU A 65 -0.14 -22.52 -0.80
CA LEU A 65 0.48 -23.83 -0.61
C LEU A 65 0.56 -24.23 0.87
N ALA A 66 0.97 -23.30 1.73
CA ALA A 66 1.12 -23.50 3.16
C ALA A 66 -0.23 -23.80 3.83
N VAL A 67 -1.33 -23.16 3.41
CA VAL A 67 -2.66 -23.38 4.00
C VAL A 67 -3.48 -24.48 3.30
N HIS A 68 -3.01 -25.02 2.16
CA HIS A 68 -3.75 -26.03 1.43
C HIS A 68 -4.08 -27.27 2.31
N ARG A 69 -5.37 -27.64 2.31
CA ARG A 69 -5.96 -28.73 3.13
C ARG A 69 -5.75 -28.59 4.64
N GLN A 70 -5.50 -27.37 5.13
CA GLN A 70 -5.46 -27.09 6.56
C GLN A 70 -6.85 -26.76 7.11
N ARG A 71 -6.93 -26.68 8.45
CA ARG A 71 -8.10 -26.13 9.15
C ARG A 71 -7.94 -24.61 9.26
N ALA A 72 -9.05 -23.88 9.38
CA ALA A 72 -9.04 -22.42 9.50
C ALA A 72 -8.09 -21.92 10.60
N ARG A 73 -8.06 -22.53 11.78
CA ARG A 73 -7.11 -22.18 12.86
C ARG A 73 -5.63 -22.33 12.46
N ALA A 74 -5.29 -23.37 11.72
CA ALA A 74 -3.93 -23.54 11.22
C ALA A 74 -3.62 -22.56 10.08
N GLY A 75 -4.62 -22.26 9.23
CA GLY A 75 -4.53 -21.18 8.25
C GLY A 75 -4.29 -19.81 8.90
N ALA A 76 -4.95 -19.53 10.03
CA ALA A 76 -4.76 -18.30 10.80
C ALA A 76 -3.33 -18.16 11.30
N TRP A 77 -2.78 -19.22 11.90
CA TRP A 77 -1.38 -19.23 12.33
C TRP A 77 -0.41 -18.99 11.17
N LEU A 78 -0.61 -19.66 10.03
CA LEU A 78 0.26 -19.51 8.87
C LEU A 78 0.15 -18.11 8.25
N GLY A 79 -1.06 -17.56 8.18
CA GLY A 79 -1.29 -16.18 7.74
C GLY A 79 -0.68 -15.15 8.68
N LEU A 80 -0.71 -15.40 10.00
CA LEU A 80 -0.05 -14.55 10.99
C LEU A 80 1.47 -14.55 10.80
N VAL A 81 2.09 -15.73 10.66
CA VAL A 81 3.54 -15.84 10.43
C VAL A 81 3.95 -15.17 9.12
N PHE A 82 3.19 -15.41 8.04
CA PHE A 82 3.37 -14.71 6.77
C PHE A 82 3.32 -13.19 6.97
N GLY A 83 2.28 -12.70 7.65
CA GLY A 83 2.07 -11.28 7.88
C GLY A 83 3.14 -10.65 8.75
N LEU A 84 3.63 -11.33 9.78
CA LEU A 84 4.71 -10.83 10.63
C LEU A 84 6.04 -10.75 9.85
N CYS A 85 6.38 -11.78 9.07
CA CYS A 85 7.58 -11.77 8.23
C CYS A 85 7.54 -10.69 7.13
N PHE A 86 6.35 -10.23 6.75
CA PHE A 86 6.17 -9.15 5.80
C PHE A 86 6.12 -7.76 6.46
N PHE A 87 5.16 -7.53 7.38
CA PHE A 87 4.88 -6.19 7.91
C PHE A 87 5.88 -5.70 8.96
N VAL A 88 6.52 -6.60 9.73
CA VAL A 88 7.55 -6.17 10.69
C VAL A 88 8.68 -5.45 9.96
N PRO A 89 9.41 -6.07 9.01
CA PRO A 89 10.46 -5.36 8.29
C PRO A 89 9.93 -4.20 7.43
N LEU A 90 8.80 -4.37 6.73
CA LEU A 90 8.24 -3.34 5.84
C LEU A 90 7.94 -2.03 6.57
N LEU A 91 7.43 -2.11 7.80
CA LEU A 91 7.00 -0.96 8.61
C LEU A 91 8.04 -0.54 9.64
N SER A 92 9.28 -1.01 9.54
CA SER A 92 10.36 -0.69 10.48
C SER A 92 10.60 0.81 10.64
N TRP A 93 10.37 1.58 9.57
CA TRP A 93 10.41 3.04 9.58
C TRP A 93 9.47 3.70 10.59
N SER A 94 8.35 3.06 10.94
CA SER A 94 7.37 3.59 11.92
C SER A 94 7.89 3.59 13.36
N GLY A 95 8.97 2.85 13.65
CA GLY A 95 9.56 2.75 14.99
C GLY A 95 10.78 3.65 15.22
N VAL A 96 11.28 4.34 14.19
CA VAL A 96 12.58 5.05 14.23
C VAL A 96 12.63 6.09 15.34
N PHE A 97 11.56 6.88 15.50
CA PHE A 97 11.52 7.97 16.50
C PHE A 97 10.54 7.76 17.65
N VAL A 98 9.66 6.74 17.58
CA VAL A 98 8.66 6.44 18.63
C VAL A 98 8.87 5.07 19.29
N GLY A 99 9.94 4.35 18.90
CA GLY A 99 10.37 3.11 19.52
C GLY A 99 9.71 1.84 18.96
N ALA A 100 10.18 0.69 19.46
CA ALA A 100 9.78 -0.62 18.95
C ALA A 100 8.32 -1.00 19.25
N PHE A 101 7.73 -0.45 20.32
CA PHE A 101 6.38 -0.83 20.72
C PHE A 101 5.30 -0.40 19.70
N PRO A 102 5.18 0.90 19.32
CA PRO A 102 4.21 1.32 18.30
C PRO A 102 4.41 0.60 16.96
N TRP A 103 5.67 0.42 16.54
CA TRP A 103 6.01 -0.32 15.32
C TRP A 103 5.51 -1.76 15.35
N LEU A 104 5.87 -2.53 16.39
CA LEU A 104 5.46 -3.93 16.49
C LEU A 104 3.94 -4.06 16.68
N ALA A 105 3.30 -3.12 17.38
CA ALA A 105 1.85 -3.07 17.52
C ALA A 105 1.17 -2.85 16.15
N LEU A 106 1.65 -1.87 15.37
CA LEU A 106 1.16 -1.62 14.02
C LEU A 106 1.39 -2.84 13.12
N ALA A 107 2.61 -3.33 13.01
CA ALA A 107 2.94 -4.50 12.18
C ALA A 107 2.12 -5.75 12.56
N THR A 108 1.94 -6.00 13.86
CA THR A 108 1.12 -7.11 14.36
C THR A 108 -0.35 -6.91 14.02
N SER A 109 -0.88 -5.68 14.16
CA SER A 109 -2.26 -5.37 13.77
C SER A 109 -2.51 -5.67 12.29
N GLN A 110 -1.56 -5.31 11.42
CA GLN A 110 -1.64 -5.60 9.98
C GLN A 110 -1.54 -7.11 9.70
N ALA A 111 -0.66 -7.82 10.42
CA ALA A 111 -0.50 -9.26 10.31
C ALA A 111 -1.74 -10.06 10.74
N VAL A 112 -2.57 -9.54 11.66
CA VAL A 112 -3.84 -10.17 12.06
C VAL A 112 -4.83 -10.24 10.89
N PHE A 113 -4.86 -9.24 10.01
CA PHE A 113 -5.67 -9.33 8.78
C PHE A 113 -5.19 -10.45 7.87
N LEU A 114 -3.87 -10.69 7.79
CA LEU A 114 -3.34 -11.81 7.02
C LEU A 114 -3.55 -13.16 7.71
N ALA A 115 -3.65 -13.19 9.04
CA ALA A 115 -4.15 -14.35 9.76
C ALA A 115 -5.60 -14.68 9.36
N ALA A 116 -6.49 -13.68 9.32
CA ALA A 116 -7.86 -13.86 8.85
C ALA A 116 -7.88 -14.36 7.38
N LEU A 117 -7.06 -13.77 6.51
CA LEU A 117 -6.90 -14.21 5.12
C LEU A 117 -6.39 -15.65 5.01
N GLY A 118 -5.41 -16.06 5.82
CA GLY A 118 -4.91 -17.43 5.85
C GLY A 118 -5.98 -18.44 6.29
N ALA A 119 -6.81 -18.06 7.28
CA ALA A 119 -7.95 -18.87 7.70
C ALA A 119 -9.01 -19.00 6.61
N ALA A 120 -9.36 -17.89 5.95
CA ALA A 120 -10.31 -17.82 4.86
C ALA A 120 -9.84 -18.64 3.64
N THR A 121 -8.57 -18.50 3.27
CA THR A 121 -7.92 -19.26 2.20
C THR A 121 -7.94 -20.76 2.47
N ALA A 122 -7.67 -21.19 3.72
CA ALA A 122 -7.77 -22.59 4.11
C ALA A 122 -9.19 -23.16 3.96
N ALA A 123 -10.22 -22.32 4.16
CA ALA A 123 -11.63 -22.69 4.01
C ALA A 123 -12.02 -22.80 2.54
N VAL A 124 -11.78 -21.77 1.72
CA VAL A 124 -12.16 -21.74 0.30
C VAL A 124 -11.28 -22.60 -0.60
N GLY A 125 -10.08 -22.97 -0.13
CA GLY A 125 -9.14 -23.86 -0.83
C GLY A 125 -9.68 -25.26 -1.17
N ARG A 126 -10.92 -25.58 -0.75
CA ARG A 126 -11.66 -26.82 -1.04
C ARG A 126 -12.68 -26.66 -2.16
N LEU A 127 -13.04 -25.44 -2.53
CA LEU A 127 -14.00 -25.15 -3.58
C LEU A 127 -13.38 -25.37 -4.98
N PRO A 128 -14.20 -25.72 -5.98
CA PRO A 128 -13.76 -25.60 -7.38
C PRO A 128 -13.43 -24.14 -7.68
N GLY A 129 -12.39 -23.90 -8.49
CA GLY A 129 -11.96 -22.53 -8.80
C GLY A 129 -11.26 -21.78 -7.65
N TRP A 130 -10.82 -22.48 -6.58
CA TRP A 130 -10.20 -21.85 -5.42
C TRP A 130 -9.13 -20.77 -5.67
N PRO A 131 -8.29 -20.81 -6.74
CA PRO A 131 -7.34 -19.72 -6.97
C PRO A 131 -8.02 -18.36 -7.11
N LEU A 132 -9.15 -18.32 -7.83
CA LEU A 132 -9.96 -17.12 -8.02
C LEU A 132 -10.50 -16.59 -6.69
N TRP A 133 -11.10 -17.47 -5.88
CA TRP A 133 -11.67 -17.10 -4.58
C TRP A 133 -10.60 -16.59 -3.61
N THR A 134 -9.41 -17.21 -3.61
CA THR A 134 -8.29 -16.77 -2.78
C THR A 134 -7.77 -15.40 -3.21
N ALA A 135 -7.66 -15.14 -4.52
CA ALA A 135 -7.26 -13.83 -5.03
C ALA A 135 -8.29 -12.74 -4.68
N ALA A 136 -9.58 -13.05 -4.80
CA ALA A 136 -10.67 -12.17 -4.40
C ALA A 136 -10.67 -11.88 -2.89
N LEU A 137 -10.40 -12.89 -2.06
CA LEU A 137 -10.24 -12.73 -0.61
C LEU A 137 -9.04 -11.86 -0.24
N TRP A 138 -7.98 -11.87 -1.04
CA TRP A 138 -6.84 -10.99 -0.82
C TRP A 138 -7.27 -9.52 -0.91
N VAL A 139 -8.00 -9.16 -1.97
CA VAL A 139 -8.58 -7.81 -2.12
C VAL A 139 -9.52 -7.49 -0.96
N ALA A 140 -10.37 -8.44 -0.54
CA ALA A 140 -11.24 -8.23 0.61
C ALA A 140 -10.46 -7.93 1.90
N ALA A 141 -9.34 -8.62 2.13
CA ALA A 141 -8.48 -8.41 3.29
C ALA A 141 -7.78 -7.04 3.25
N GLU A 142 -7.28 -6.63 2.09
CA GLU A 142 -6.70 -5.29 1.88
C GLU A 142 -7.75 -4.18 2.05
N ALA A 143 -8.96 -4.37 1.50
CA ALA A 143 -10.07 -3.44 1.61
C ALA A 143 -10.50 -3.25 3.08
N LEU A 144 -10.53 -4.33 3.87
CA LEU A 144 -10.88 -4.28 5.28
C LEU A 144 -9.80 -3.57 6.10
N ARG A 145 -8.53 -3.91 5.85
CA ARG A 145 -7.35 -3.32 6.51
C ARG A 145 -7.17 -1.84 6.19
N GLY A 146 -7.54 -1.44 4.97
CA GLY A 146 -7.59 -0.04 4.53
C GLY A 146 -8.75 0.77 5.10
N ARG A 147 -9.62 0.19 5.95
CA ARG A 147 -10.76 0.89 6.58
C ARG A 147 -10.81 0.73 8.10
N LEU A 148 -10.23 -0.34 8.65
CA LEU A 148 -10.32 -0.67 10.07
C LEU A 148 -8.95 -1.01 10.66
N PRO A 149 -8.72 -0.66 11.95
CA PRO A 149 -9.45 0.33 12.75
C PRO A 149 -9.04 1.77 12.39
N LEU A 150 -9.73 2.78 12.94
CA LEU A 150 -9.32 4.20 12.89
C LEU A 150 -9.12 4.78 11.47
N GLY A 151 -10.00 4.44 10.52
CA GLY A 151 -9.84 4.88 9.13
C GLY A 151 -8.96 3.94 8.29
N GLY A 152 -8.28 2.98 8.93
CA GLY A 152 -7.50 1.93 8.28
C GLY A 152 -6.05 2.32 8.02
N PHE A 153 -5.31 1.39 7.41
CA PHE A 153 -3.92 1.58 7.04
C PHE A 153 -3.64 0.85 5.72
N PRO A 154 -3.92 1.45 4.54
CA PRO A 154 -3.82 0.79 3.24
C PRO A 154 -2.37 0.64 2.72
N TRP A 155 -1.38 0.59 3.61
CA TRP A 155 0.04 0.43 3.26
C TRP A 155 0.40 -1.01 2.90
N GLY A 156 1.43 -1.25 2.09
CA GLY A 156 1.87 -2.63 1.80
C GLY A 156 0.85 -3.49 1.02
N ARG A 157 -0.05 -2.87 0.25
CA ARG A 157 -0.96 -3.57 -0.67
C ARG A 157 -0.18 -4.15 -1.84
N LEU A 158 -0.57 -5.31 -2.35
CA LEU A 158 0.07 -5.94 -3.50
C LEU A 158 0.19 -4.99 -4.69
N GLY A 159 -0.84 -4.17 -4.95
CA GLY A 159 -0.81 -3.23 -6.06
C GLY A 159 0.31 -2.21 -5.98
N PHE A 160 0.71 -1.76 -4.78
CA PHE A 160 1.82 -0.80 -4.62
C PHE A 160 3.21 -1.41 -4.76
N SER A 161 3.32 -2.74 -4.79
CA SER A 161 4.58 -3.41 -5.18
C SER A 161 4.81 -3.40 -6.69
N GLN A 162 3.79 -3.09 -7.49
CA GLN A 162 3.81 -3.17 -8.95
C GLN A 162 4.02 -1.78 -9.55
N THR A 163 5.14 -1.14 -9.22
CA THR A 163 5.52 0.16 -9.79
C THR A 163 6.10 0.06 -11.19
N GLU A 164 6.41 -1.17 -11.62
CA GLU A 164 7.02 -1.51 -12.88
C GLU A 164 6.42 -2.83 -13.38
N GLY A 165 6.61 -3.10 -14.66
CA GLY A 165 6.19 -4.36 -15.27
C GLY A 165 4.72 -4.41 -15.71
N PRO A 166 4.26 -5.61 -16.08
CA PRO A 166 3.03 -5.80 -16.83
C PRO A 166 1.76 -5.56 -16.01
N PHE A 167 1.81 -5.67 -14.68
CA PHE A 167 0.60 -5.53 -13.86
C PHE A 167 0.19 -4.07 -13.65
N LEU A 168 1.12 -3.11 -13.78
CA LEU A 168 0.89 -1.71 -13.48
C LEU A 168 -0.24 -1.10 -14.32
N ALA A 169 -0.32 -1.39 -15.63
CA ALA A 169 -1.37 -0.88 -16.50
C ALA A 169 -2.79 -1.22 -16.02
N LEU A 170 -2.96 -2.34 -15.29
CA LEU A 170 -4.27 -2.72 -14.75
C LEU A 170 -4.82 -1.69 -13.74
N ALA A 171 -3.96 -0.84 -13.18
CA ALA A 171 -4.36 0.28 -12.34
C ALA A 171 -5.31 1.23 -13.08
N ALA A 172 -5.09 1.50 -14.36
CA ALA A 172 -5.96 2.37 -15.18
C ALA A 172 -7.35 1.76 -15.45
N TYR A 173 -7.55 0.46 -15.19
CA TYR A 173 -8.80 -0.25 -15.48
C TYR A 173 -9.63 -0.54 -14.24
N GLY A 174 -8.98 -0.90 -13.13
CA GLY A 174 -9.68 -1.25 -11.90
C GLY A 174 -8.98 -0.81 -10.62
N GLY A 175 -8.06 0.16 -10.74
CA GLY A 175 -7.30 0.72 -9.64
C GLY A 175 -6.35 -0.29 -9.00
N VAL A 176 -5.79 0.12 -7.86
CA VAL A 176 -4.96 -0.73 -6.99
C VAL A 176 -5.62 -2.09 -6.66
N PRO A 177 -6.96 -2.19 -6.42
CA PRO A 177 -7.61 -3.48 -6.19
C PRO A 177 -7.44 -4.49 -7.33
N LEU A 178 -7.54 -4.07 -8.60
CA LEU A 178 -7.38 -4.97 -9.74
C LEU A 178 -5.93 -5.42 -9.92
N VAL A 179 -4.96 -4.53 -9.69
CA VAL A 179 -3.55 -4.88 -9.69
C VAL A 179 -3.26 -5.92 -8.60
N GLY A 180 -3.72 -5.68 -7.37
CA GLY A 180 -3.55 -6.62 -6.26
C GLY A 180 -4.20 -7.98 -6.52
N PHE A 181 -5.40 -7.98 -7.11
CA PHE A 181 -6.07 -9.20 -7.56
C PHE A 181 -5.28 -9.96 -8.62
N ALA A 182 -4.73 -9.28 -9.63
CA ALA A 182 -3.96 -9.90 -10.71
C ALA A 182 -2.69 -10.57 -10.18
N VAL A 183 -1.97 -9.91 -9.25
CA VAL A 183 -0.80 -10.48 -8.56
C VAL A 183 -1.20 -11.70 -7.73
N ALA A 184 -2.25 -11.60 -6.92
CA ALA A 184 -2.74 -12.70 -6.10
C ALA A 184 -3.26 -13.89 -6.94
N LEU A 185 -3.94 -13.60 -8.05
CA LEU A 185 -4.45 -14.62 -8.98
C LEU A 185 -3.29 -15.36 -9.65
N THR A 186 -2.27 -14.63 -10.12
CA THR A 186 -1.06 -15.22 -10.67
C THR A 186 -0.41 -16.17 -9.67
N GLY A 187 -0.19 -15.72 -8.43
CA GLY A 187 0.38 -16.54 -7.36
C GLY A 187 -0.44 -17.78 -7.02
N THR A 188 -1.75 -17.64 -6.89
CA THR A 188 -2.64 -18.76 -6.55
C THR A 188 -2.79 -19.76 -7.69
N LEU A 189 -2.70 -19.33 -8.96
CA LEU A 189 -2.63 -20.20 -10.13
C LEU A 189 -1.31 -21.00 -10.16
N LEU A 190 -0.18 -20.38 -9.85
CA LEU A 190 1.10 -21.07 -9.68
C LEU A 190 1.01 -22.15 -8.58
N ALA A 191 0.45 -21.79 -7.42
CA ALA A 191 0.20 -22.75 -6.34
C ALA A 191 -0.73 -23.90 -6.80
N ALA A 192 -1.76 -23.62 -7.59
CA ALA A 192 -2.63 -24.64 -8.15
C ALA A 192 -1.90 -25.58 -9.12
N ALA A 193 -1.01 -25.06 -9.96
CA ALA A 193 -0.16 -25.86 -10.83
C ALA A 193 0.73 -26.80 -10.02
N VAL A 194 1.44 -26.29 -9.01
CA VAL A 194 2.29 -27.09 -8.10
C VAL A 194 1.48 -28.19 -7.41
N LEU A 195 0.31 -27.87 -6.86
CA LEU A 195 -0.54 -28.86 -6.19
C LEU A 195 -1.03 -29.93 -7.15
N ARG A 196 -1.39 -29.57 -8.40
CA ARG A 196 -1.74 -30.58 -9.42
C ARG A 196 -0.52 -31.44 -9.76
N LEU A 197 0.64 -30.83 -10.02
CA LEU A 197 1.90 -31.52 -10.34
C LEU A 197 2.52 -32.28 -9.18
N THR A 198 1.96 -32.28 -7.98
CA THR A 198 2.46 -33.06 -6.83
C THR A 198 1.43 -34.06 -6.28
N ARG A 199 0.19 -34.06 -6.78
CA ARG A 199 -0.86 -35.02 -6.40
C ARG A 199 -0.49 -36.45 -6.79
N ARG A 200 -0.18 -37.28 -5.77
CA ARG A 200 0.00 -38.73 -5.91
C ARG A 200 -1.35 -39.42 -6.13
N GLY A 201 -1.39 -40.47 -6.96
CA GLY A 201 -2.58 -41.30 -7.22
C GLY A 201 -3.54 -40.80 -8.30
N ALA A 202 -3.29 -39.63 -8.92
CA ALA A 202 -4.08 -39.15 -10.06
C ALA A 202 -3.50 -39.66 -11.40
N ARG A 203 -4.37 -39.96 -12.38
CA ARG A 203 -3.95 -40.28 -13.76
C ARG A 203 -3.07 -39.15 -14.33
N ARG A 204 -1.94 -39.49 -14.95
CA ARG A 204 -0.94 -38.52 -15.44
C ARG A 204 -1.54 -37.48 -16.40
N GLY A 205 -2.36 -37.90 -17.36
CA GLY A 205 -2.95 -37.02 -18.39
C GLY A 205 -3.77 -35.84 -17.82
N PRO A 206 -4.88 -36.09 -17.11
CA PRO A 206 -5.71 -35.01 -16.54
C PRO A 206 -4.96 -34.10 -15.56
N ARG A 207 -3.99 -34.65 -14.83
CA ARG A 207 -3.13 -33.91 -13.89
C ARG A 207 -2.26 -32.88 -14.61
N VAL A 208 -1.56 -33.30 -15.66
CA VAL A 208 -0.66 -32.43 -16.45
C VAL A 208 -1.46 -31.38 -17.20
N ARG A 209 -2.54 -31.76 -17.90
CA ARG A 209 -3.42 -30.80 -18.60
C ARG A 209 -3.95 -29.72 -17.66
N GLY A 210 -4.39 -30.13 -16.48
CA GLY A 210 -4.87 -29.19 -15.47
C GLY A 210 -3.78 -28.26 -14.92
N ALA A 211 -2.54 -28.74 -14.78
CA ALA A 211 -1.42 -27.90 -14.36
C ALA A 211 -1.02 -26.91 -15.46
N LEU A 212 -0.96 -27.37 -16.71
CA LEU A 212 -0.70 -26.52 -17.88
C LEU A 212 -1.75 -25.42 -18.02
N ALA A 213 -3.03 -25.71 -17.79
CA ALA A 213 -4.08 -24.69 -17.79
C ALA A 213 -3.86 -23.63 -16.69
N CYS A 214 -3.43 -24.04 -15.49
CA CYS A 214 -3.10 -23.09 -14.42
C CYS A 214 -1.86 -22.25 -14.77
N LEU A 215 -0.82 -22.86 -15.35
CA LEU A 215 0.38 -22.14 -15.79
C LEU A 215 0.07 -21.16 -16.94
N ALA A 216 -0.73 -21.59 -17.92
CA ALA A 216 -1.21 -20.74 -19.00
C ALA A 216 -1.98 -19.54 -18.45
N GLY A 217 -2.85 -19.75 -17.45
CA GLY A 217 -3.50 -18.64 -16.73
C GLY A 217 -2.51 -17.72 -16.02
N ALA A 218 -1.52 -18.27 -15.30
CA ALA A 218 -0.52 -17.48 -14.59
C ALA A 218 0.37 -16.65 -15.54
N VAL A 219 0.55 -17.09 -16.79
CA VAL A 219 1.24 -16.33 -17.85
C VAL A 219 0.28 -15.34 -18.53
N ALA A 220 -0.98 -15.74 -18.75
CA ALA A 220 -1.96 -14.89 -19.43
C ALA A 220 -2.28 -13.60 -18.66
N VAL A 221 -2.36 -13.64 -17.32
CA VAL A 221 -2.67 -12.44 -16.52
C VAL A 221 -1.65 -11.30 -16.73
N PRO A 222 -0.33 -11.50 -16.55
CA PRO A 222 0.64 -10.46 -16.87
C PRO A 222 0.66 -10.11 -18.36
N LEU A 223 0.50 -11.07 -19.28
CA LEU A 223 0.42 -10.73 -20.72
C LEU A 223 -0.75 -9.80 -21.03
N LEU A 224 -1.93 -10.03 -20.43
CA LEU A 224 -3.08 -9.15 -20.55
C LEU A 224 -2.78 -7.76 -19.97
N GLY A 225 -2.09 -7.67 -18.84
CA GLY A 225 -1.61 -6.40 -18.30
C GLY A 225 -0.63 -5.68 -19.23
N GLY A 226 0.30 -6.42 -19.85
CA GLY A 226 1.22 -5.89 -20.87
C GLY A 226 0.49 -5.35 -22.10
N LEU A 227 -0.54 -6.04 -22.59
CA LEU A 227 -1.39 -5.56 -23.69
C LEU A 227 -2.27 -4.37 -23.27
N ALA A 228 -2.64 -4.30 -21.99
CA ALA A 228 -3.45 -3.22 -21.44
C ALA A 228 -2.73 -1.86 -21.44
N TRP A 229 -1.42 -1.83 -21.69
CA TRP A 229 -0.66 -0.59 -21.93
C TRP A 229 -0.98 0.08 -23.27
N LEU A 230 -1.35 -0.68 -24.30
CA LEU A 230 -1.47 -0.18 -25.68
C LEU A 230 -2.36 1.06 -25.84
N PRO A 231 -3.52 1.19 -25.17
CA PRO A 231 -4.37 2.37 -25.28
C PRO A 231 -4.07 3.45 -24.22
N LEU A 232 -3.12 3.25 -23.32
CA LEU A 232 -2.85 4.17 -22.21
C LEU A 232 -1.89 5.29 -22.63
N PRO A 233 -1.92 6.44 -21.94
CA PRO A 233 -0.93 7.50 -22.13
C PRO A 233 0.49 6.97 -21.85
N GLY A 234 1.47 7.46 -22.61
CA GLY A 234 2.89 7.19 -22.36
C GLY A 234 3.53 8.20 -21.39
N ALA A 235 4.86 8.19 -21.33
CA ALA A 235 5.67 9.01 -20.41
C ALA A 235 5.66 10.53 -20.66
N ALA A 236 5.03 11.01 -21.74
CA ALA A 236 5.09 12.43 -22.10
C ALA A 236 4.30 13.29 -21.11
N LEU A 237 4.98 14.20 -20.41
CA LEU A 237 4.35 15.16 -19.47
C LEU A 237 3.49 16.21 -20.18
N THR A 238 3.78 16.51 -21.44
CA THR A 238 3.19 17.62 -22.20
C THR A 238 2.02 17.20 -23.10
N ALA A 239 1.62 15.93 -23.09
CA ALA A 239 0.56 15.42 -23.94
C ALA A 239 -0.80 15.34 -23.22
N GLY A 240 -1.88 15.59 -23.96
CA GLY A 240 -3.26 15.34 -23.52
C GLY A 240 -3.98 16.53 -22.86
N GLY A 241 -3.51 17.76 -23.09
CA GLY A 241 -4.14 18.99 -22.63
C GLY A 241 -3.21 20.21 -22.80
N PRO A 242 -3.67 21.43 -22.48
CA PRO A 242 -2.79 22.60 -22.39
C PRO A 242 -1.72 22.40 -21.30
N THR A 243 -0.52 22.92 -21.53
CA THR A 243 0.60 22.79 -20.58
C THR A 243 0.66 23.95 -19.59
N ARG A 244 1.22 23.67 -18.41
CA ARG A 244 1.62 24.64 -17.39
C ARG A 244 3.02 24.32 -16.93
N THR A 245 3.87 25.32 -16.78
CA THR A 245 5.22 25.15 -16.24
C THR A 245 5.14 25.06 -14.72
N VAL A 246 5.44 23.89 -14.18
CA VAL A 246 5.38 23.58 -12.76
C VAL A 246 6.79 23.52 -12.20
N ALA A 247 7.05 24.27 -11.12
CA ALA A 247 8.24 24.11 -10.31
C ALA A 247 7.92 23.33 -9.02
N VAL A 248 8.70 22.29 -8.72
CA VAL A 248 8.65 21.55 -7.43
C VAL A 248 9.91 21.88 -6.66
N VAL A 249 9.77 22.42 -5.44
CA VAL A 249 10.88 22.88 -4.62
C VAL A 249 11.00 22.04 -3.35
N GLN A 250 12.15 21.42 -3.16
CA GLN A 250 12.56 20.74 -1.92
C GLN A 250 13.66 21.56 -1.25
N GLY A 251 13.32 22.20 -0.14
CA GLY A 251 14.26 23.00 0.65
C GLY A 251 15.21 22.16 1.51
N ASP A 252 14.79 20.94 1.89
CA ASP A 252 15.44 20.09 2.89
C ASP A 252 15.34 20.61 4.33
N VAL A 253 15.67 19.75 5.30
CA VAL A 253 15.74 20.07 6.74
C VAL A 253 17.19 20.16 7.21
N PRO A 254 17.51 21.01 8.20
CA PRO A 254 18.87 21.08 8.75
C PRO A 254 19.38 19.76 9.36
N GLN A 255 18.49 18.97 9.99
CA GLN A 255 18.74 17.62 10.53
C GLN A 255 17.44 16.79 10.54
N PRO A 256 17.50 15.45 10.35
CA PRO A 256 16.34 14.56 10.50
C PRO A 256 15.88 14.43 11.96
N GLY A 257 14.57 14.29 12.22
CA GLY A 257 14.01 13.99 13.55
C GLY A 257 12.81 14.86 13.98
N LEU A 258 12.20 14.51 15.11
CA LEU A 258 11.02 15.18 15.68
C LEU A 258 11.30 16.59 16.22
N GLU A 259 12.57 16.94 16.41
CA GLU A 259 13.05 18.24 16.92
C GLU A 259 13.05 19.36 15.87
N PHE A 260 12.65 19.08 14.61
CA PHE A 260 12.51 20.12 13.58
C PHE A 260 11.56 21.26 14.00
N ASN A 261 10.63 20.97 14.92
CA ASN A 261 9.72 21.93 15.55
C ASN A 261 10.41 23.09 16.30
N GLU A 262 11.72 23.01 16.60
CA GLU A 262 12.49 24.12 17.19
C GLU A 262 13.22 24.96 16.13
N ARG A 263 13.26 24.48 14.88
CA ARG A 263 13.88 25.12 13.71
C ARG A 263 12.91 25.35 12.56
N ARG A 264 11.61 25.45 12.85
CA ARG A 264 10.53 25.70 11.88
C ARG A 264 10.85 26.82 10.89
N ARG A 265 11.50 27.87 11.40
CA ARG A 265 11.93 29.00 10.60
C ARG A 265 12.99 28.62 9.55
N ALA A 266 13.93 27.75 9.91
CA ALA A 266 14.98 27.28 9.01
C ALA A 266 14.42 26.44 7.86
N VAL A 267 13.42 25.60 8.10
CA VAL A 267 12.74 24.85 7.02
C VAL A 267 12.08 25.83 6.06
N LEU A 268 11.34 26.82 6.56
CA LEU A 268 10.77 27.88 5.72
C LEU A 268 11.86 28.64 4.94
N ASP A 269 12.94 29.05 5.61
CA ASP A 269 14.05 29.78 4.99
C ASP A 269 14.73 28.97 3.88
N ASN A 270 14.85 27.65 4.04
CA ASN A 270 15.40 26.78 3.00
C ASN A 270 14.54 26.80 1.74
N HIS A 271 13.21 26.66 1.88
CA HIS A 271 12.29 26.69 0.74
C HIS A 271 12.24 28.06 0.06
N VAL A 272 12.27 29.14 0.86
CA VAL A 272 12.41 30.51 0.37
C VAL A 272 13.71 30.66 -0.43
N THR A 273 14.84 30.22 0.12
CA THR A 273 16.16 30.33 -0.53
C THR A 273 16.18 29.60 -1.87
N ARG A 274 15.68 28.35 -1.94
CA ARG A 274 15.61 27.61 -3.20
C ARG A 274 14.68 28.24 -4.22
N THR A 275 13.61 28.89 -3.76
CA THR A 275 12.70 29.61 -4.67
C THR A 275 13.31 30.91 -5.19
N LEU A 276 14.13 31.60 -4.38
CA LEU A 276 14.88 32.78 -4.82
C LEU A 276 15.98 32.40 -5.82
N GLU A 277 16.71 31.31 -5.58
CA GLU A 277 17.67 30.78 -6.54
C GLU A 277 17.00 30.40 -7.87
N LEU A 278 15.80 29.81 -7.82
CA LEU A 278 15.00 29.56 -9.02
C LEU A 278 14.63 30.87 -9.74
N ALA A 279 14.21 31.89 -9.00
CA ALA A 279 13.90 33.19 -9.58
C ALA A 279 15.12 33.82 -10.29
N ASP A 280 16.31 33.73 -9.68
CA ASP A 280 17.56 34.20 -10.29
C ASP A 280 17.89 33.42 -11.58
N ALA A 281 17.72 32.09 -11.57
CA ALA A 281 17.93 31.24 -12.74
C ALA A 281 16.92 31.55 -13.87
N VAL A 282 15.67 31.87 -13.55
CA VAL A 282 14.66 32.31 -14.52
C VAL A 282 15.04 33.67 -15.11
N ALA A 283 15.44 34.63 -14.28
CA ALA A 283 15.89 35.95 -14.74
C ALA A 283 17.14 35.87 -15.64
N ALA A 284 18.03 34.91 -15.38
CA ALA A 284 19.19 34.61 -16.22
C ALA A 284 18.86 33.83 -17.51
N GLY A 285 17.61 33.35 -17.67
CA GLY A 285 17.18 32.54 -18.81
C GLY A 285 17.67 31.08 -18.77
N GLU A 286 18.16 30.61 -17.61
CA GLU A 286 18.63 29.24 -17.39
C GLU A 286 17.48 28.26 -17.13
N GLN A 287 16.35 28.78 -16.63
CA GLN A 287 15.12 28.03 -16.38
C GLN A 287 13.91 28.75 -16.98
N PRO A 288 12.87 28.02 -17.44
CA PRO A 288 11.65 28.66 -17.92
C PRO A 288 10.86 29.27 -16.75
N GLN A 289 10.14 30.35 -17.03
CA GLN A 289 9.22 30.99 -16.08
C GLN A 289 8.15 29.98 -15.62
N PRO A 290 8.06 29.65 -14.32
CA PRO A 290 6.97 28.81 -13.82
C PRO A 290 5.64 29.55 -13.84
N ASP A 291 4.57 28.82 -14.16
CA ASP A 291 3.19 29.26 -13.93
C ASP A 291 2.78 29.05 -12.46
N LEU A 292 3.37 28.05 -11.80
CA LEU A 292 3.19 27.78 -10.36
C LEU A 292 4.41 27.13 -9.73
N VAL A 293 4.56 27.31 -8.43
CA VAL A 293 5.56 26.64 -7.59
C VAL A 293 4.85 25.79 -6.54
N VAL A 294 5.34 24.58 -6.29
CA VAL A 294 4.84 23.66 -5.27
C VAL A 294 5.88 23.50 -4.18
N TRP A 295 5.51 23.84 -2.95
CA TRP A 295 6.26 23.53 -1.75
C TRP A 295 5.67 22.30 -1.05
N PRO A 296 6.47 21.56 -0.27
CA PRO A 296 6.05 20.36 0.42
C PRO A 296 5.18 20.64 1.66
N GLU A 297 4.66 19.55 2.24
CA GLU A 297 3.96 19.58 3.53
C GLU A 297 4.93 20.08 4.61
N ASN A 298 4.43 20.93 5.51
CA ASN A 298 5.22 21.54 6.58
C ASN A 298 6.45 22.33 6.07
N SER A 299 6.40 22.84 4.84
CA SER A 299 7.35 23.87 4.36
C SER A 299 7.32 25.12 5.24
N SER A 300 6.20 25.38 5.94
CA SER A 300 6.11 26.29 7.08
C SER A 300 5.36 25.69 8.27
N ASP A 301 6.05 25.39 9.37
CA ASP A 301 5.40 25.06 10.65
C ASP A 301 5.08 26.29 11.52
N ILE A 302 5.30 27.48 10.97
CA ILE A 302 4.87 28.75 11.55
C ILE A 302 3.63 29.17 10.78
N ASP A 303 2.52 29.37 11.50
CA ASP A 303 1.25 29.80 10.90
C ASP A 303 1.43 31.16 10.19
N PRO A 304 1.41 31.19 8.84
CA PRO A 304 1.67 32.41 8.10
C PRO A 304 0.47 33.37 8.12
N TYR A 305 -0.72 32.94 8.56
CA TYR A 305 -1.85 33.85 8.78
C TYR A 305 -1.66 34.72 10.02
N ARG A 306 -0.89 34.22 11.00
CA ARG A 306 -0.73 34.87 12.31
C ARG A 306 0.67 35.44 12.52
N ASN A 307 1.65 35.01 11.73
CA ASN A 307 3.02 35.47 11.82
C ASN A 307 3.42 36.30 10.60
N ALA A 308 3.60 37.61 10.81
CA ALA A 308 3.93 38.55 9.73
C ALA A 308 5.31 38.29 9.09
N ASP A 309 6.28 37.76 9.83
CA ASP A 309 7.60 37.42 9.28
C ASP A 309 7.52 36.23 8.32
N ALA A 310 6.82 35.16 8.72
CA ALA A 310 6.58 34.01 7.84
C ALA A 310 5.82 34.44 6.57
N ALA A 311 4.76 35.23 6.72
CA ALA A 311 4.00 35.78 5.60
C ALA A 311 4.87 36.63 4.66
N ALA A 312 5.75 37.47 5.21
CA ALA A 312 6.64 38.34 4.44
C ALA A 312 7.64 37.52 3.60
N GLN A 313 8.16 36.41 4.13
CA GLN A 313 9.13 35.57 3.45
C GLN A 313 8.50 34.74 2.33
N ILE A 314 7.32 34.18 2.58
CA ILE A 314 6.54 33.49 1.54
C ILE A 314 6.20 34.49 0.41
N SER A 315 5.72 35.68 0.79
CA SER A 315 5.40 36.73 -0.19
C SER A 315 6.64 37.21 -0.96
N ARG A 316 7.81 37.26 -0.31
CA ARG A 316 9.09 37.58 -0.97
C ARG A 316 9.43 36.53 -2.02
N ALA A 317 9.33 35.25 -1.68
CA ALA A 317 9.58 34.16 -2.62
C ALA A 317 8.60 34.20 -3.81
N ALA A 318 7.30 34.33 -3.55
CA ALA A 318 6.27 34.40 -4.58
C ALA A 318 6.49 35.59 -5.54
N ARG A 319 6.78 36.78 -5.00
CA ARG A 319 7.07 37.97 -5.82
C ARG A 319 8.37 37.83 -6.63
N ALA A 320 9.41 37.23 -6.06
CA ALA A 320 10.69 37.08 -6.75
C ALA A 320 10.56 36.13 -7.95
N VAL A 321 9.91 34.98 -7.76
CA VAL A 321 9.69 34.01 -8.84
C VAL A 321 8.58 34.45 -9.81
N GLY A 322 7.73 35.40 -9.41
CA GLY A 322 6.66 35.95 -10.25
C GLY A 322 5.49 34.99 -10.49
N ALA A 323 5.30 33.99 -9.62
CA ALA A 323 4.27 32.96 -9.75
C ALA A 323 3.65 32.60 -8.39
N PRO A 324 2.38 32.15 -8.35
CA PRO A 324 1.75 31.65 -7.13
C PRO A 324 2.45 30.39 -6.60
N ILE A 325 2.49 30.26 -5.27
CA ILE A 325 3.10 29.12 -4.57
C ILE A 325 2.02 28.34 -3.83
N LEU A 326 1.93 27.02 -4.05
CA LEU A 326 1.19 26.11 -3.18
C LEU A 326 2.05 25.75 -1.96
N VAL A 327 1.78 26.40 -0.83
CA VAL A 327 2.55 26.32 0.42
C VAL A 327 1.92 25.31 1.37
N GLY A 328 2.65 24.28 1.76
CA GLY A 328 2.22 23.37 2.83
C GLY A 328 2.58 23.94 4.20
N ALA A 329 1.57 24.19 5.05
CA ALA A 329 1.75 24.83 6.34
C ALA A 329 0.92 24.19 7.47
N VAL A 330 1.43 24.30 8.70
CA VAL A 330 0.66 24.01 9.91
C VAL A 330 0.08 25.31 10.45
N VAL A 331 -1.25 25.39 10.50
CA VAL A 331 -1.99 26.59 10.90
C VAL A 331 -2.88 26.32 12.10
N ASP A 332 -3.31 27.39 12.78
CA ASP A 332 -4.32 27.28 13.82
C ASP A 332 -5.65 26.80 13.22
N GLY A 333 -6.16 25.70 13.79
CA GLY A 333 -7.46 25.16 13.46
C GLY A 333 -8.55 25.65 14.42
N PRO A 334 -9.79 25.15 14.28
CA PRO A 334 -10.90 25.47 15.16
C PRO A 334 -10.58 25.17 16.64
N GLY A 335 -10.83 26.13 17.52
CA GLY A 335 -10.64 25.97 18.97
C GLY A 335 -9.19 25.69 19.35
N ARG A 336 -8.92 24.50 19.90
CA ARG A 336 -7.57 24.10 20.37
C ARG A 336 -6.75 23.34 19.33
N PHE A 337 -7.37 22.96 18.21
CA PHE A 337 -6.77 22.08 17.20
C PHE A 337 -5.83 22.86 16.28
N VAL A 338 -4.98 22.13 15.54
CA VAL A 338 -4.23 22.65 14.39
C VAL A 338 -4.73 22.01 13.10
N SER A 339 -4.39 22.60 11.96
CA SER A 339 -4.73 22.08 10.64
C SER A 339 -3.48 21.97 9.78
N ASN A 340 -3.34 20.85 9.06
CA ASN A 340 -2.33 20.67 8.03
C ASN A 340 -2.94 21.15 6.71
N THR A 341 -2.38 22.22 6.13
CA THR A 341 -3.06 23.02 5.11
C THR A 341 -2.14 23.34 3.94
N GLY A 342 -2.57 23.02 2.72
CA GLY A 342 -2.03 23.58 1.49
C GLY A 342 -2.67 24.95 1.22
N ILE A 343 -1.86 25.99 1.03
CA ILE A 343 -2.29 27.38 0.86
C ILE A 343 -1.80 27.88 -0.49
N VAL A 344 -2.70 28.35 -1.35
CA VAL A 344 -2.33 29.05 -2.58
C VAL A 344 -1.91 30.47 -2.20
N TRP A 345 -0.64 30.81 -2.41
CA TRP A 345 -0.07 32.11 -2.09
C TRP A 345 0.24 32.88 -3.37
N ASP A 346 -0.59 33.88 -3.67
CA ASP A 346 -0.44 34.74 -4.84
C ASP A 346 0.63 35.83 -4.61
N PRO A 347 1.48 36.14 -5.62
CA PRO A 347 2.51 37.16 -5.48
C PRO A 347 1.98 38.58 -5.23
N ALA A 348 0.77 38.89 -5.69
CA ALA A 348 0.14 40.21 -5.55
C ALA A 348 -0.84 40.27 -4.37
N THR A 349 -1.70 39.27 -4.20
CA THR A 349 -2.77 39.29 -3.19
C THR A 349 -2.44 38.55 -1.90
N GLY A 350 -1.37 37.75 -1.86
CA GLY A 350 -1.01 36.93 -0.70
C GLY A 350 -1.84 35.65 -0.62
N PRO A 351 -2.15 35.12 0.58
CA PRO A 351 -2.82 33.84 0.72
C PRO A 351 -4.27 33.88 0.19
N GLY A 352 -4.67 32.82 -0.53
CA GLY A 352 -5.97 32.66 -1.18
C GLY A 352 -6.63 31.32 -0.86
N GLU A 353 -6.95 30.53 -1.89
CA GLU A 353 -7.57 29.20 -1.74
C GLU A 353 -6.73 28.26 -0.86
N THR A 354 -7.40 27.39 -0.11
CA THR A 354 -6.73 26.43 0.78
C THR A 354 -7.35 25.05 0.75
N TYR A 355 -6.51 24.02 0.88
CA TYR A 355 -6.93 22.65 1.16
C TYR A 355 -6.48 22.25 2.58
N VAL A 356 -7.40 21.73 3.38
CA VAL A 356 -7.07 21.15 4.70
C VAL A 356 -7.09 19.63 4.59
N LYS A 357 -6.01 18.96 5.02
CA LYS A 357 -5.86 17.50 5.03
C LYS A 357 -7.09 16.81 5.60
N ARG A 358 -7.74 15.96 4.80
CA ARG A 358 -8.98 15.24 5.14
C ARG A 358 -8.72 13.99 5.97
N HIS A 359 -7.53 13.40 5.87
CA HIS A 359 -7.17 12.18 6.59
C HIS A 359 -5.89 12.34 7.43
N PRO A 360 -6.00 12.99 8.60
CA PRO A 360 -4.92 12.99 9.58
C PRO A 360 -4.55 11.57 10.02
N VAL A 361 -3.27 11.33 10.26
CA VAL A 361 -2.72 10.02 10.62
C VAL A 361 -3.00 9.72 12.10
N PRO A 362 -3.73 8.63 12.41
CA PRO A 362 -3.99 8.25 13.79
C PRO A 362 -2.69 7.95 14.54
N LEU A 363 -2.63 8.37 15.80
CA LEU A 363 -1.49 8.25 16.72
C LEU A 363 -0.24 9.05 16.34
N ALA A 364 -0.21 9.70 15.18
CA ALA A 364 0.87 10.58 14.76
C ALA A 364 0.45 12.05 14.68
N GLU A 365 -0.71 12.35 14.09
CA GLU A 365 -1.25 13.72 13.98
C GLU A 365 -2.40 13.96 14.97
N TYR A 366 -3.10 12.91 15.40
CA TYR A 366 -4.09 13.00 16.47
C TYR A 366 -4.10 11.72 17.30
N VAL A 367 -4.42 11.82 18.59
CA VAL A 367 -4.45 10.64 19.46
C VAL A 367 -5.90 10.29 19.83
N PRO A 368 -6.55 9.32 19.15
CA PRO A 368 -7.87 8.86 19.53
C PRO A 368 -7.84 8.27 20.94
N ALA A 369 -8.80 8.60 21.81
CA ALA A 369 -8.87 8.08 23.17
C ALA A 369 -7.51 8.14 23.93
N ARG A 370 -6.82 9.29 23.90
CA ARG A 370 -5.45 9.51 24.42
C ARG A 370 -5.15 8.83 25.76
N GLY A 371 -6.07 8.89 26.73
CA GLY A 371 -5.90 8.24 28.03
C GLY A 371 -5.70 6.71 27.96
N PHE A 372 -6.37 6.03 27.01
CA PHE A 372 -6.19 4.59 26.78
C PHE A 372 -4.81 4.28 26.19
N PHE A 373 -4.40 4.99 25.14
CA PHE A 373 -3.10 4.72 24.50
C PHE A 373 -1.91 5.11 25.38
N ARG A 374 -2.08 6.12 26.25
CA ARG A 374 -1.07 6.51 27.24
C ARG A 374 -0.72 5.40 28.23
N VAL A 375 -1.61 4.43 28.47
CA VAL A 375 -1.33 3.24 29.28
C VAL A 375 -0.22 2.37 28.66
N PHE A 376 -0.11 2.40 27.33
CA PHE A 376 0.84 1.56 26.58
C PHE A 376 2.12 2.31 26.18
N SER A 377 2.03 3.60 25.92
CA SER A 377 3.17 4.44 25.52
C SER A 377 2.94 5.91 25.85
N ASP A 378 3.93 6.55 26.46
CA ASP A 378 3.96 7.98 26.76
C ASP A 378 4.20 8.85 25.51
N GLN A 379 4.62 8.26 24.40
CA GLN A 379 4.89 8.94 23.12
C GLN A 379 3.65 9.66 22.56
N VAL A 380 2.44 9.29 23.00
CA VAL A 380 1.21 10.00 22.66
C VAL A 380 1.21 11.47 23.08
N ASP A 381 2.02 11.83 24.08
CA ASP A 381 2.14 13.21 24.57
C ASP A 381 3.06 14.09 23.70
N LEU A 382 3.78 13.49 22.73
CA LEU A 382 4.48 14.25 21.67
C LEU A 382 3.49 15.03 20.79
N VAL A 383 2.26 14.52 20.62
CA VAL A 383 1.17 15.23 19.95
C VAL A 383 0.57 16.27 20.90
N ARG A 384 1.20 17.44 20.95
CA ARG A 384 0.79 18.53 21.87
C ARG A 384 -0.57 19.13 21.53
N ARG A 385 -0.85 19.31 20.23
CA ARG A 385 -2.16 19.72 19.70
C ARG A 385 -2.58 18.71 18.65
N ASP A 386 -3.77 18.15 18.79
CA ASP A 386 -4.31 17.24 17.78
C ASP A 386 -4.60 18.03 16.49
N PHE A 387 -4.36 17.40 15.35
CA PHE A 387 -4.81 17.90 14.06
C PHE A 387 -6.30 17.64 13.88
N THR A 388 -6.99 18.57 13.22
CA THR A 388 -8.37 18.39 12.77
C THR A 388 -8.42 18.00 11.29
N ALA A 389 -9.43 17.25 10.89
CA ALA A 389 -9.64 16.84 9.50
C ALA A 389 -10.40 17.91 8.72
N GLY A 390 -9.98 18.16 7.47
CA GLY A 390 -10.75 18.91 6.49
C GLY A 390 -11.92 18.11 5.91
N THR A 391 -12.86 18.81 5.30
CA THR A 391 -14.05 18.21 4.66
C THR A 391 -14.09 18.37 3.15
N GLU A 392 -13.42 19.41 2.63
CA GLU A 392 -13.45 19.79 1.22
C GLU A 392 -12.47 18.98 0.38
N VAL A 393 -12.81 18.76 -0.89
CA VAL A 393 -11.90 18.14 -1.86
C VAL A 393 -10.77 19.11 -2.21
N GLY A 394 -9.52 18.63 -2.17
CA GLY A 394 -8.32 19.43 -2.47
C GLY A 394 -8.14 19.74 -3.95
N LEU A 395 -9.12 20.38 -4.59
CA LEU A 395 -8.95 20.93 -5.93
C LEU A 395 -8.72 22.43 -5.82
N LEU A 396 -7.54 22.87 -6.27
CA LEU A 396 -7.10 24.27 -6.19
C LEU A 396 -6.79 24.81 -7.59
N ASP A 397 -7.08 26.09 -7.82
CA ASP A 397 -6.55 26.82 -8.99
C ASP A 397 -5.24 27.51 -8.61
N VAL A 398 -4.14 27.10 -9.24
CA VAL A 398 -2.80 27.64 -8.96
C VAL A 398 -2.15 28.01 -10.28
N GLY A 399 -2.04 29.31 -10.56
CA GLY A 399 -1.44 29.79 -11.80
C GLY A 399 -2.20 29.35 -13.06
N GLY A 400 -3.52 29.16 -12.96
CA GLY A 400 -4.35 28.64 -14.06
C GLY A 400 -4.16 27.13 -14.32
N ALA A 401 -3.52 26.42 -13.40
CA ALA A 401 -3.47 24.95 -13.34
C ALA A 401 -4.52 24.43 -12.35
N ARG A 402 -5.18 23.32 -12.69
CA ARG A 402 -6.15 22.64 -11.84
C ARG A 402 -5.42 21.57 -11.04
N VAL A 403 -4.97 21.93 -9.84
CA VAL A 403 -4.13 21.08 -8.98
C VAL A 403 -5.00 20.28 -8.04
N GLY A 404 -4.92 18.95 -8.14
CA GLY A 404 -5.47 18.03 -7.15
C GLY A 404 -4.46 17.79 -6.04
N ASP A 405 -4.56 18.50 -4.93
CA ASP A 405 -3.68 18.39 -3.78
C ASP A 405 -4.12 17.27 -2.83
N VAL A 406 -3.17 16.42 -2.46
CA VAL A 406 -3.32 15.41 -1.41
C VAL A 406 -2.08 15.45 -0.52
N ILE A 407 -2.29 15.39 0.80
CA ILE A 407 -1.19 15.61 1.75
C ILE A 407 -0.72 14.26 2.33
N CYS A 408 0.54 13.91 2.07
CA CYS A 408 1.29 12.82 2.71
C CYS A 408 0.61 11.46 2.53
N PHE A 409 0.15 10.85 3.63
CA PHE A 409 -0.54 9.56 3.66
C PHE A 409 -1.80 9.51 2.79
N GLU A 410 -2.39 10.63 2.39
CA GLU A 410 -3.61 10.65 1.58
C GLU A 410 -3.44 9.96 0.22
N VAL A 411 -2.21 9.92 -0.33
CA VAL A 411 -1.91 9.27 -1.63
C VAL A 411 -2.19 7.76 -1.64
N VAL A 412 -2.12 7.09 -0.49
CA VAL A 412 -2.40 5.64 -0.40
C VAL A 412 -3.90 5.33 -0.28
N TYR A 413 -4.76 6.34 -0.07
CA TYR A 413 -6.21 6.17 0.02
C TYR A 413 -6.88 6.33 -1.35
N ASP A 414 -7.47 5.24 -1.85
CA ASP A 414 -8.10 5.18 -3.18
C ASP A 414 -9.18 6.26 -3.38
N GLY A 415 -9.92 6.62 -2.32
CA GLY A 415 -10.99 7.61 -2.39
C GLY A 415 -10.48 9.05 -2.52
N LEU A 416 -9.45 9.43 -1.77
CA LEU A 416 -8.99 10.83 -1.68
C LEU A 416 -8.38 11.30 -2.99
N VAL A 417 -7.51 10.48 -3.59
CA VAL A 417 -6.91 10.79 -4.90
C VAL A 417 -7.97 10.79 -6.01
N ARG A 418 -8.95 9.89 -5.94
CA ARG A 418 -10.06 9.86 -6.90
C ARG A 418 -10.92 11.11 -6.82
N ASP A 419 -11.20 11.60 -5.61
CA ASP A 419 -12.06 12.77 -5.40
C ASP A 419 -11.46 14.01 -6.09
N VAL A 420 -10.15 14.26 -5.95
CA VAL A 420 -9.50 15.42 -6.59
C VAL A 420 -9.49 15.31 -8.12
N VAL A 421 -9.26 14.12 -8.68
CA VAL A 421 -9.30 13.91 -10.14
C VAL A 421 -10.72 14.08 -10.68
N ARG A 422 -11.73 13.50 -10.02
CA ARG A 422 -13.14 13.65 -10.40
C ARG A 422 -13.64 15.08 -10.30
N ALA A 423 -13.08 15.88 -9.40
CA ALA A 423 -13.38 17.30 -9.29
C ALA A 423 -12.78 18.13 -10.45
N GLY A 424 -11.90 17.53 -11.27
CA GLY A 424 -11.35 18.13 -12.48
C GLY A 424 -9.87 18.49 -12.38
N ALA A 425 -9.10 17.82 -11.52
CA ALA A 425 -7.66 18.02 -11.45
C ALA A 425 -6.97 17.58 -12.75
N GLY A 426 -6.20 18.50 -13.35
CA GLY A 426 -5.36 18.24 -14.52
C GLY A 426 -4.04 17.57 -14.18
N MET A 427 -3.61 17.70 -12.93
CA MET A 427 -2.45 17.04 -12.31
C MET A 427 -2.70 16.80 -10.83
N VAL A 428 -1.95 15.89 -10.22
CA VAL A 428 -2.00 15.63 -8.77
C VAL A 428 -0.72 16.11 -8.13
N VAL A 429 -0.83 16.81 -7.00
CA VAL A 429 0.28 17.17 -6.12
C VAL A 429 0.19 16.32 -4.86
N VAL A 430 1.34 15.77 -4.45
CA VAL A 430 1.50 15.11 -3.15
C VAL A 430 2.45 15.95 -2.32
N GLN A 431 1.92 16.78 -1.42
CA GLN A 431 2.71 17.50 -0.43
C GLN A 431 3.05 16.56 0.73
N THR A 432 4.34 16.34 1.03
CA THR A 432 4.73 15.36 2.04
C THR A 432 5.95 15.80 2.86
N ASN A 433 6.00 15.40 4.13
CA ASN A 433 7.13 15.60 5.02
C ASN A 433 7.63 14.25 5.55
N ASN A 434 8.71 13.74 4.96
CA ASN A 434 9.30 12.47 5.38
C ASN A 434 10.41 12.63 6.44
N ALA A 435 10.63 13.83 6.99
CA ALA A 435 11.69 14.07 7.98
C ALA A 435 11.51 13.22 9.24
N THR A 436 10.27 12.84 9.55
CA THR A 436 9.89 11.99 10.68
C THR A 436 10.10 10.49 10.45
N PHE A 437 10.73 10.09 9.34
CA PHE A 437 10.98 8.67 9.03
C PHE A 437 12.46 8.36 8.74
N GLY A 438 13.35 9.36 8.74
CA GLY A 438 14.79 9.14 8.60
C GLY A 438 15.20 8.62 7.21
N TYR A 439 16.42 8.12 7.11
CA TYR A 439 16.94 7.43 5.91
C TYR A 439 16.36 6.01 5.81
N THR A 440 15.05 5.91 5.60
CA THR A 440 14.33 4.64 5.51
C THR A 440 13.48 4.55 4.24
N ASP A 441 12.87 3.39 4.03
CA ASP A 441 12.08 3.10 2.84
C ASP A 441 10.70 3.76 2.81
N GLU A 442 10.27 4.48 3.85
CA GLU A 442 8.93 5.09 3.89
C GLU A 442 8.70 6.00 2.67
N SER A 443 9.64 6.91 2.39
CA SER A 443 9.51 7.84 1.27
C SER A 443 9.50 7.12 -0.08
N ALA A 444 10.28 6.04 -0.23
CA ALA A 444 10.28 5.23 -1.44
C ALA A 444 8.98 4.41 -1.59
N GLN A 445 8.43 3.90 -0.49
CA GLN A 445 7.13 3.21 -0.42
C GLN A 445 5.97 4.17 -0.75
N GLN A 446 6.03 5.42 -0.29
CA GLN A 446 5.06 6.46 -0.63
C GLN A 446 5.15 6.86 -2.11
N LEU A 447 6.37 7.04 -2.62
CA LEU A 447 6.62 7.32 -4.04
C LEU A 447 6.07 6.21 -4.94
N ALA A 448 6.22 4.95 -4.53
CA ALA A 448 5.64 3.80 -5.22
C ALA A 448 4.11 3.90 -5.34
N ALA A 449 3.42 4.35 -4.28
CA ALA A 449 1.99 4.63 -4.36
C ALA A 449 1.69 5.74 -5.38
N GLY A 450 2.45 6.84 -5.37
CA GLY A 450 2.34 7.92 -6.35
C GLY A 450 2.46 7.43 -7.80
N ARG A 451 3.40 6.52 -8.09
CA ARG A 451 3.56 5.90 -9.42
C ARG A 451 2.33 5.14 -9.86
N VAL A 452 1.73 4.36 -8.96
CA VAL A 452 0.48 3.64 -9.26
C VAL A 452 -0.69 4.60 -9.46
N ARG A 453 -0.77 5.70 -8.70
CA ARG A 453 -1.81 6.72 -8.88
C ARG A 453 -1.71 7.45 -10.21
N ALA A 454 -0.49 7.72 -10.66
CA ALA A 454 -0.27 8.34 -11.97
C ALA A 454 -0.91 7.52 -13.10
N VAL A 455 -0.70 6.20 -13.07
CA VAL A 455 -1.30 5.25 -14.04
C VAL A 455 -2.79 5.07 -13.82
N GLU A 456 -3.24 4.95 -12.58
CA GLU A 456 -4.65 4.76 -12.24
C GLU A 456 -5.53 5.88 -12.80
N PHE A 457 -5.06 7.13 -12.73
CA PHE A 457 -5.81 8.29 -13.16
C PHE A 457 -5.31 8.90 -14.48
N GLY A 458 -4.23 8.39 -15.06
CA GLY A 458 -3.63 8.95 -16.27
C GLY A 458 -3.29 10.43 -16.09
N ARG A 459 -2.68 10.77 -14.94
CA ARG A 459 -2.29 12.14 -14.56
C ARG A 459 -0.81 12.18 -14.21
N THR A 460 -0.18 13.32 -14.47
CA THR A 460 1.12 13.63 -13.87
C THR A 460 0.94 13.77 -12.37
N VAL A 461 1.82 13.15 -11.60
CA VAL A 461 1.88 13.28 -10.14
C VAL A 461 3.18 13.99 -9.77
N ALA A 462 3.08 15.16 -9.15
CA ALA A 462 4.22 15.89 -8.59
C ALA A 462 4.31 15.61 -7.09
N VAL A 463 5.35 14.91 -6.66
CA VAL A 463 5.62 14.66 -5.25
C VAL A 463 6.59 15.73 -4.76
N ALA A 464 6.13 16.59 -3.86
CA ALA A 464 6.93 17.61 -3.21
C ALA A 464 7.19 17.15 -1.77
N SER A 465 8.42 16.74 -1.48
CA SER A 465 8.84 16.31 -0.17
C SER A 465 9.76 17.32 0.51
N THR A 466 9.56 17.55 1.81
CA THR A 466 10.42 18.42 2.62
C THR A 466 11.85 17.88 2.70
N SER A 467 12.02 16.58 2.97
CA SER A 467 13.34 15.95 3.09
C SER A 467 13.40 14.51 2.55
N GLY A 468 12.30 14.00 2.02
CA GLY A 468 12.23 12.69 1.36
C GLY A 468 12.58 12.79 -0.12
N ILE A 469 12.08 11.84 -0.90
CA ILE A 469 12.21 11.83 -2.36
C ILE A 469 11.10 12.70 -2.96
N SER A 470 11.46 13.86 -3.50
CA SER A 470 10.62 14.60 -4.43
C SER A 470 10.75 14.03 -5.83
N ALA A 471 9.68 14.06 -6.62
CA ALA A 471 9.68 13.50 -7.96
C ALA A 471 8.61 14.10 -8.86
N LEU A 472 8.87 14.04 -10.18
CA LEU A 472 7.85 14.19 -11.21
C LEU A 472 7.58 12.82 -11.82
N ILE A 473 6.32 12.39 -11.73
CA ILE A 473 5.86 11.08 -12.19
C ILE A 473 4.95 11.30 -13.40
N ALA A 474 5.29 10.70 -14.53
CA ALA A 474 4.49 10.77 -15.74
C ALA A 474 3.20 9.92 -15.64
N PRO A 475 2.21 10.15 -16.53
CA PRO A 475 0.95 9.39 -16.55
C PRO A 475 1.10 7.86 -16.70
N ASP A 476 2.25 7.37 -17.18
CA ASP A 476 2.57 5.93 -17.27
C ASP A 476 3.33 5.41 -16.02
N GLY A 477 3.47 6.22 -14.98
CA GLY A 477 4.15 5.86 -13.75
C GLY A 477 5.67 5.88 -13.84
N SER A 478 6.25 6.32 -14.96
CA SER A 478 7.70 6.55 -15.08
C SER A 478 8.13 7.77 -14.26
N LEU A 479 9.33 7.71 -13.68
CA LEU A 479 9.93 8.83 -12.94
C LEU A 479 10.71 9.69 -13.94
N VAL A 480 10.24 10.90 -14.20
CA VAL A 480 10.88 11.86 -15.12
C VAL A 480 12.00 12.62 -14.41
N ALA A 481 11.77 12.97 -13.14
CA ALA A 481 12.77 13.57 -12.26
C ALA A 481 12.62 13.02 -10.85
N ARG A 482 13.72 12.93 -10.10
CA ARG A 482 13.70 12.53 -8.68
C ARG A 482 14.88 13.12 -7.91
N SER A 483 14.68 13.44 -6.64
CA SER A 483 15.75 13.83 -5.71
C SER A 483 16.28 12.62 -4.93
N GLY A 484 17.38 12.82 -4.20
CA GLY A 484 17.79 11.93 -3.10
C GLY A 484 17.07 12.28 -1.80
N LEU A 485 17.14 11.37 -0.81
CA LEU A 485 16.74 11.68 0.56
C LEU A 485 17.67 12.73 1.15
N TYR A 486 17.12 13.71 1.86
CA TYR A 486 17.84 14.79 2.55
C TYR A 486 18.81 15.54 1.61
N GLN A 487 18.30 15.89 0.44
CA GLN A 487 19.01 16.69 -0.56
C GLN A 487 18.07 17.77 -1.11
N PRO A 488 18.46 19.06 -1.05
CA PRO A 488 17.70 20.10 -1.71
C PRO A 488 17.60 19.84 -3.22
N ALA A 489 16.43 20.12 -3.80
CA ALA A 489 16.20 19.92 -5.23
C ALA A 489 15.15 20.89 -5.76
N VAL A 490 15.29 21.27 -7.03
CA VAL A 490 14.27 22.02 -7.77
C VAL A 490 14.06 21.35 -9.12
N PHE A 491 12.81 21.02 -9.45
CA PHE A 491 12.43 20.49 -10.76
C PHE A 491 11.50 21.47 -11.44
N VAL A 492 11.81 21.86 -12.67
CA VAL A 492 10.93 22.70 -13.50
C VAL A 492 10.55 21.91 -14.75
N ALA A 493 9.25 21.75 -15.00
CA ALA A 493 8.77 20.99 -16.16
C ALA A 493 7.43 21.52 -16.65
N GLU A 494 7.21 21.43 -17.95
CA GLU A 494 5.88 21.61 -18.54
C GLU A 494 5.01 20.37 -18.28
N VAL A 495 3.82 20.59 -17.73
CA VAL A 495 2.86 19.56 -17.35
C VAL A 495 1.52 19.84 -18.01
N ALA A 496 1.03 18.89 -18.80
CA ALA A 496 -0.29 18.94 -19.40
C ALA A 496 -1.38 18.81 -18.33
N GLN A 497 -2.36 19.72 -18.39
CA GLN A 497 -3.59 19.67 -17.60
C GLN A 497 -4.57 18.71 -18.29
N ARG A 498 -4.42 17.41 -18.00
CA ARG A 498 -5.18 16.34 -18.68
C ARG A 498 -6.61 16.27 -18.17
N ASP A 499 -7.56 16.08 -19.08
CA ASP A 499 -8.99 15.88 -18.77
C ASP A 499 -9.48 14.45 -19.07
N SER A 500 -8.65 13.62 -19.72
CA SER A 500 -8.97 12.23 -20.07
C SER A 500 -9.36 11.40 -18.84
N THR A 501 -10.38 10.55 -18.96
CA THR A 501 -10.87 9.72 -17.85
C THR A 501 -10.48 8.26 -18.04
N THR A 502 -9.79 7.65 -17.09
CA THR A 502 -9.49 6.21 -17.13
C THR A 502 -10.72 5.36 -16.77
N LEU A 503 -10.70 4.06 -17.06
CA LEU A 503 -11.80 3.19 -16.65
C LEU A 503 -11.85 3.01 -15.12
N ALA A 504 -10.70 2.98 -14.45
CA ALA A 504 -10.62 2.94 -13.00
C ALA A 504 -11.28 4.17 -12.35
N GLU A 505 -11.05 5.36 -12.89
CA GLU A 505 -11.70 6.59 -12.42
C GLU A 505 -13.22 6.50 -12.57
N ARG A 506 -13.72 6.02 -13.72
CA ARG A 506 -15.16 5.83 -13.99
C ARG A 506 -15.79 4.82 -13.04
N LEU A 507 -15.18 3.64 -12.90
CA LEU A 507 -15.70 2.54 -12.07
C LEU A 507 -15.59 2.83 -10.57
N GLY A 508 -14.66 3.69 -10.16
CA GLY A 508 -14.45 4.03 -8.76
C GLY A 508 -14.16 2.80 -7.90
N ALA A 509 -14.92 2.62 -6.82
CA ALA A 509 -14.73 1.49 -5.90
C ALA A 509 -15.34 0.16 -6.38
N VAL A 510 -16.07 0.13 -7.51
CA VAL A 510 -16.78 -1.07 -8.01
C VAL A 510 -15.88 -2.30 -8.14
N PRO A 511 -14.64 -2.23 -8.67
CA PRO A 511 -13.75 -3.40 -8.75
C PRO A 511 -13.43 -3.98 -7.37
N GLU A 512 -13.14 -3.14 -6.38
CA GLU A 512 -12.87 -3.57 -5.01
C GLU A 512 -14.08 -4.25 -4.38
N TRP A 513 -15.27 -3.63 -4.48
CA TRP A 513 -16.50 -4.18 -3.93
C TRP A 513 -16.89 -5.51 -4.60
N THR A 514 -16.74 -5.60 -5.91
CA THR A 514 -17.07 -6.82 -6.67
C THR A 514 -16.15 -7.97 -6.26
N LEU A 515 -14.84 -7.72 -6.22
CA LEU A 515 -13.85 -8.73 -5.81
C LEU A 515 -14.02 -9.10 -4.34
N GLY A 516 -14.27 -8.12 -3.47
CA GLY A 516 -14.57 -8.34 -2.06
C GLY A 516 -15.81 -9.22 -1.85
N ALA A 517 -16.91 -8.91 -2.57
CA ALA A 517 -18.15 -9.68 -2.55
C ALA A 517 -17.96 -11.11 -3.07
N LEU A 518 -17.17 -11.31 -4.14
CA LEU A 518 -16.82 -12.63 -4.65
C LEU A 518 -16.06 -13.46 -3.59
N GLY A 519 -15.10 -12.86 -2.90
CA GLY A 519 -14.36 -13.51 -1.81
C GLY A 519 -15.27 -13.88 -0.63
N ALA A 520 -16.09 -12.93 -0.18
CA ALA A 520 -17.05 -13.15 0.90
C ALA A 520 -18.11 -14.21 0.56
N GLY A 521 -18.65 -14.17 -0.66
CA GLY A 521 -19.59 -15.17 -1.18
C GLY A 521 -19.01 -16.59 -1.17
N ALA A 522 -17.75 -16.74 -1.56
CA ALA A 522 -17.04 -18.02 -1.47
C ALA A 522 -16.92 -18.54 -0.03
N LEU A 523 -16.70 -17.66 0.95
CA LEU A 523 -16.68 -18.05 2.38
C LEU A 523 -18.07 -18.49 2.86
N LEU A 524 -19.12 -17.77 2.49
CA LEU A 524 -20.50 -18.14 2.82
C LEU A 524 -20.87 -19.52 2.24
N ALA A 525 -20.48 -19.79 1.00
CA ALA A 525 -20.69 -21.10 0.36
C ALA A 525 -20.03 -22.26 1.12
N VAL A 526 -18.93 -22.02 1.84
CA VAL A 526 -18.28 -23.03 2.71
C VAL A 526 -19.00 -23.16 4.06
N ALA A 527 -19.56 -22.07 4.59
CA ALA A 527 -20.21 -22.04 5.90
C ALA A 527 -21.63 -22.68 5.90
N VAL A 528 -22.43 -22.45 4.86
CA VAL A 528 -23.85 -22.85 4.77
C VAL A 528 -24.08 -24.39 4.78
N PRO A 529 -23.30 -25.23 4.08
CA PRO A 529 -23.48 -26.69 4.15
C PRO A 529 -23.11 -27.28 5.51
N GLY A 530 -22.31 -26.56 6.32
CA GLY A 530 -21.85 -26.98 7.64
C GLY A 530 -22.93 -26.85 8.73
N THR A 531 -23.90 -25.95 8.58
CA THR A 531 -25.01 -25.75 9.53
C THR A 531 -26.16 -26.73 9.27
N ALA A 532 -26.51 -26.99 8.01
CA ALA A 532 -27.54 -27.96 7.61
C ALA A 532 -27.18 -29.42 7.99
N ARG A 533 -25.90 -29.80 7.88
CA ARG A 533 -25.42 -31.15 8.27
C ARG A 533 -25.27 -31.34 9.78
N ARG A 534 -25.10 -30.26 10.56
CA ARG A 534 -25.04 -30.34 12.04
C ARG A 534 -26.43 -30.43 12.67
N GLY A 535 -27.45 -29.79 12.09
CA GLY A 535 -28.85 -29.93 12.54
C GLY A 535 -29.40 -31.35 12.36
N THR A 536 -29.04 -32.02 11.27
CA THR A 536 -29.46 -33.40 10.98
C THR A 536 -28.73 -34.46 11.82
N ALA A 537 -27.46 -34.25 12.17
CA ALA A 537 -26.72 -35.13 13.07
C ALA A 537 -27.21 -35.07 14.53
N ARG A 538 -27.70 -33.89 14.98
CA ARG A 538 -28.26 -33.72 16.34
C ARG A 538 -29.66 -34.34 16.47
N ARG A 539 -30.47 -34.34 15.40
CA ARG A 539 -31.76 -35.07 15.34
C ARG A 539 -31.62 -36.60 15.28
N ARG A 540 -30.49 -37.13 14.81
CA ARG A 540 -30.20 -38.58 14.77
C ARG A 540 -29.59 -39.16 16.05
N ARG A 541 -29.17 -38.33 17.01
CA ARG A 541 -28.62 -38.77 18.30
C ARG A 541 -29.61 -38.59 19.48
N GLY A 542 -30.83 -38.15 19.19
CA GLY A 542 -31.92 -38.01 20.17
C GLY A 542 -33.13 -38.87 19.82
N ARG A 543 -32.92 -39.99 19.12
CA ARG A 543 -33.91 -41.05 18.91
C ARG A 543 -33.29 -42.37 19.34
#